data_AF-A0A536U657-F1
#
_entry.id   AF-A0A536U657-F1
#
_cell.length_a   1.000
_cell.length_b   1.000
_cell.length_c   1.000
_cell.angle_alpha   90.00
_cell.angle_beta   90.00
_cell.angle_gamma   90.00
#
_symmetry.space_group_name_H-M   'P 1'
#
loop_
_entity.id
_entity.type
_entity.pdbx_description
1 polymer ?
#
loop_
_entity_poly.entity_id
_entity_poly.type
_entity_poly.pdbx_seq_one_letter_code
_entity_poly.pdbx_strand_id
1 'polypeptide(L)'
;MAARKLTRKDLAEAAEKYKNWGRWGPEDEIGTLNHTSPADIVAAARLVRRGKVISLSLNFDQHGPQGAKSKYPSLGRINPLHTMLRTGTDAYSGVLDHRGIRAADDMVVMPLQCGTQWDGLGHVFYENSM
;
A
#
# COMPACT_ATOMS: atom_id res chain seq x y z
N MET A 1 27.32 25.99 9.80
CA MET A 1 26.30 27.02 9.51
C MET A 1 24.94 26.49 9.96
N ALA A 2 24.14 27.27 10.67
CA ALA A 2 22.78 26.87 11.01
C ALA A 2 21.94 26.78 9.73
N ALA A 3 21.20 25.68 9.55
CA ALA A 3 20.31 25.52 8.40
C ALA A 3 19.22 26.60 8.43
N ARG A 4 18.97 27.24 7.28
CA ARG A 4 17.84 28.17 7.12
C ARG A 4 16.54 27.44 7.48
N LYS A 5 15.71 28.06 8.33
CA LYS A 5 14.38 27.56 8.63
C LYS A 5 13.46 27.80 7.43
N LEU A 6 12.74 26.76 7.00
CA LEU A 6 11.71 26.87 5.97
C LEU A 6 10.47 27.56 6.52
N THR A 7 9.82 28.35 5.67
CA THR A 7 8.59 29.08 5.98
C THR A 7 7.41 28.54 5.15
N ARG A 8 6.18 28.89 5.52
CA ARG A 8 5.00 28.57 4.69
C ARG A 8 5.09 29.15 3.28
N LYS A 9 5.72 30.32 3.13
CA LYS A 9 5.95 30.93 1.82
C LYS A 9 6.87 30.07 0.96
N ASP A 10 7.94 29.52 1.54
CA ASP A 10 8.84 28.61 0.83
C ASP A 10 8.10 27.35 0.33
N LEU A 11 7.17 26.82 1.13
CA LEU A 11 6.34 25.69 0.74
C LEU A 11 5.37 26.03 -0.38
N ALA A 12 4.69 27.18 -0.31
CA ALA A 12 3.78 27.62 -1.35
C ALA A 12 4.50 27.85 -2.69
N GLU A 13 5.68 28.50 -2.66
CA GLU A 13 6.52 28.71 -3.84
C GLU A 13 7.00 27.38 -4.45
N ALA A 14 7.38 26.41 -3.62
CA ALA A 14 7.77 25.09 -4.08
C ALA A 14 6.60 24.31 -4.68
N ALA A 15 5.42 24.33 -4.03
CA ALA A 15 4.22 23.68 -4.54
C ALA A 15 3.83 24.24 -5.91
N GLU A 16 3.84 25.56 -6.07
CA GLU A 16 3.53 26.19 -7.35
C GLU A 16 4.55 25.83 -8.44
N LYS A 17 5.85 25.83 -8.09
CA LYS A 17 6.93 25.56 -9.04
C LYS A 17 6.99 24.10 -9.50
N TYR A 18 6.69 23.15 -8.61
CA TYR A 18 6.94 21.73 -8.84
C TYR A 18 5.68 20.86 -9.00
N LYS A 19 4.49 21.45 -8.96
CA LYS A 19 3.24 20.70 -9.23
C LYS A 19 3.20 20.16 -10.67
N ASN A 20 2.53 19.03 -10.85
CA ASN A 20 2.16 18.48 -12.18
C ASN A 20 0.68 18.75 -12.54
N TRP A 21 0.03 19.68 -11.84
CA TRP A 21 -1.40 19.94 -12.02
C TRP A 21 -1.73 20.40 -13.44
N GLY A 22 -2.75 19.78 -14.04
CA GLY A 22 -3.18 20.05 -15.41
C GLY A 22 -2.27 19.47 -16.50
N ARG A 23 -1.15 18.81 -16.14
CA ARG A 23 -0.20 18.25 -17.12
C ARG A 23 -0.82 17.21 -18.04
N TRP A 24 -1.77 16.42 -17.53
CA TRP A 24 -2.44 15.34 -18.28
C TRP A 24 -3.93 15.64 -18.54
N GLY A 25 -4.34 16.89 -18.35
CA GLY A 25 -5.73 17.32 -18.49
C GLY A 25 -6.43 17.55 -17.16
N PRO A 26 -7.61 18.21 -17.17
CA PRO A 26 -8.34 18.59 -15.97
C PRO A 26 -9.00 17.42 -15.23
N GLU A 27 -9.26 16.30 -15.91
CA GLU A 27 -9.91 15.10 -15.35
C GLU A 27 -8.88 14.00 -14.98
N ASP A 28 -7.59 14.34 -14.91
CA ASP A 28 -6.56 13.35 -14.57
C ASP A 28 -6.63 12.96 -13.08
N GLU A 29 -6.77 11.66 -12.83
CA GLU A 29 -6.82 11.09 -11.47
C GLU A 29 -5.65 10.13 -11.19
N ILE A 30 -4.71 9.94 -12.13
CA ILE A 30 -3.63 8.96 -12.01
C ILE A 30 -2.22 9.57 -12.05
N GLY A 31 -2.08 10.87 -12.33
CA GLY A 31 -0.84 11.61 -12.14
C GLY A 31 0.35 10.99 -12.87
N THR A 32 1.46 10.77 -12.16
CA THR A 32 2.69 10.25 -12.78
C THR A 32 2.57 8.81 -13.30
N LEU A 33 1.51 8.06 -12.99
CA LEU A 33 1.25 6.78 -13.67
C LEU A 33 1.08 6.95 -15.18
N ASN A 34 0.65 8.13 -15.65
CA ASN A 34 0.58 8.48 -17.07
C ASN A 34 1.94 8.41 -17.80
N HIS A 35 3.06 8.37 -17.07
CA HIS A 35 4.37 8.12 -17.68
C HIS A 35 4.59 6.67 -18.10
N THR A 36 3.83 5.73 -17.55
CA THR A 36 3.95 4.31 -17.88
C THR A 36 3.06 4.01 -19.09
N SER A 37 3.68 3.73 -20.23
CA SER A 37 2.99 3.40 -21.47
C SER A 37 2.88 1.89 -21.69
N PRO A 38 1.99 1.43 -22.58
CA PRO A 38 1.97 0.02 -23.01
C PRO A 38 3.32 -0.46 -23.57
N ALA A 39 4.11 0.42 -24.20
CA ALA A 39 5.42 0.07 -24.72
C ALA A 39 6.42 -0.23 -23.60
N ASP A 40 6.34 0.47 -22.47
CA ASP A 40 7.18 0.22 -21.29
C ASP A 40 6.89 -1.16 -20.69
N ILE A 41 5.62 -1.57 -20.66
CA ILE A 41 5.21 -2.91 -20.20
C ILE A 41 5.82 -3.99 -21.09
N VAL A 42 5.74 -3.84 -22.42
CA VAL A 42 6.33 -4.79 -23.37
C VAL A 42 7.86 -4.83 -23.22
N ALA A 43 8.50 -3.67 -23.05
CA ALA A 43 9.94 -3.60 -22.83
C ALA A 43 10.36 -4.29 -21.52
N ALA A 44 9.63 -4.05 -20.43
CA ALA A 44 9.87 -4.68 -19.13
C ALA A 44 9.69 -6.20 -19.20
N ALA A 45 8.65 -6.69 -19.90
CA ALA A 45 8.43 -8.13 -20.08
C ALA A 45 9.61 -8.83 -20.77
N ARG A 46 10.29 -8.15 -21.71
CA ARG A 46 11.50 -8.67 -22.37
C ARG A 46 12.71 -8.79 -21.43
N LEU A 47 12.68 -8.22 -20.24
CA LEU A 47 13.75 -8.40 -19.23
C LEU A 47 13.70 -9.80 -18.59
N VAL A 48 12.56 -10.50 -18.67
CA VAL A 48 12.43 -11.85 -18.13
C VAL A 48 13.20 -12.84 -19.02
N ARG A 49 14.35 -13.31 -18.53
CA ARG A 49 15.20 -14.30 -19.23
C ARG A 49 15.35 -15.64 -18.52
N ARG A 50 15.23 -15.66 -17.20
CA ARG A 50 15.50 -16.85 -16.35
C ARG A 50 14.31 -17.32 -15.52
N GLY A 51 13.18 -16.61 -15.55
CA GLY A 51 11.97 -16.97 -14.78
C GLY A 51 12.13 -16.91 -13.25
N LYS A 52 13.18 -16.26 -12.72
CA LYS A 52 13.33 -16.07 -11.27
C LYS A 52 12.32 -15.03 -10.78
N VAL A 53 11.56 -15.38 -9.74
CA VAL A 53 10.59 -14.50 -9.09
C VAL A 53 11.08 -14.20 -7.67
N ILE A 54 11.07 -12.92 -7.29
CA ILE A 54 11.44 -12.45 -5.95
C ILE A 54 10.26 -11.65 -5.41
N SER A 55 9.69 -12.09 -4.28
CA SER A 55 8.68 -11.31 -3.57
C SER A 55 9.33 -10.08 -2.95
N LEU A 56 8.72 -8.91 -3.16
CA LEU A 56 9.10 -7.65 -2.50
C LEU A 56 8.14 -7.31 -1.34
N SER A 57 7.28 -8.26 -0.97
CA SER A 57 6.31 -8.10 0.10
C SER A 57 6.84 -8.64 1.43
N LEU A 58 6.55 -7.92 2.51
CA LEU A 58 6.67 -8.43 3.88
C LEU A 58 5.56 -9.45 4.16
N ASN A 59 5.72 -10.24 5.22
CA ASN A 59 4.62 -11.03 5.77
C ASN A 59 3.53 -10.11 6.33
N PHE A 60 2.27 -10.37 5.98
CA PHE A 60 1.12 -9.64 6.49
C PHE A 60 0.56 -10.36 7.72
N ASP A 61 1.25 -10.20 8.84
CA ASP A 61 0.87 -10.78 10.11
C ASP A 61 1.09 -9.79 11.27
N GLN A 62 0.72 -10.21 12.48
CA GLN A 62 0.80 -9.40 13.70
C GLN A 62 2.24 -9.01 14.10
N HIS A 63 3.26 -9.60 13.49
CA HIS A 63 4.68 -9.33 13.73
C HIS A 63 5.28 -8.34 12.73
N GLY A 64 4.44 -7.69 11.92
CA GLY A 64 4.83 -6.62 11.01
C GLY A 64 5.46 -5.39 11.70
N PRO A 65 5.88 -4.39 10.91
CA PRO A 65 6.65 -3.25 11.40
C PRO A 65 5.81 -2.20 12.15
N GLN A 66 4.48 -2.30 12.19
CA GLN A 66 3.64 -1.30 12.85
C GLN A 66 3.89 -1.34 14.37
N GLY A 67 4.20 -0.17 14.94
CA GLY A 67 4.61 -0.05 16.34
C GLY A 67 6.11 -0.13 16.58
N ALA A 68 6.94 -0.28 15.53
CA ALA A 68 8.38 -0.07 15.65
C ALA A 68 8.70 1.33 16.19
N LYS A 69 9.76 1.44 17.00
CA LYS A 69 10.19 2.73 17.58
C LYS A 69 10.52 3.74 16.47
N SER A 70 9.63 4.71 16.29
CA SER A 70 9.77 5.83 15.36
C SER A 70 9.68 7.14 16.13
N LYS A 71 10.25 8.21 15.56
CA LYS A 71 10.02 9.58 16.06
C LYS A 71 8.58 10.04 15.83
N TYR A 72 7.84 9.34 14.98
CA TYR A 72 6.44 9.58 14.69
C TYR A 72 5.59 8.53 15.40
N PRO A 73 4.48 8.93 16.07
CA PRO A 73 3.56 7.97 16.67
C PRO A 73 2.96 7.07 15.60
N SER A 74 2.50 5.88 15.98
CA SER A 74 1.85 4.93 15.05
C SER A 74 0.53 5.44 14.49
N LEU A 75 0.02 6.60 14.95
CA LEU A 75 -1.22 7.24 14.48
C LEU A 75 -2.41 6.26 14.40
N GLY A 76 -2.50 5.32 15.35
CA GLY A 76 -3.57 4.32 15.41
C GLY A 76 -3.42 3.14 14.43
N ARG A 77 -2.32 3.05 13.67
CA ARG A 77 -2.02 1.90 12.81
C ARG A 77 -1.61 0.69 13.64
N ILE A 78 -2.11 -0.46 13.23
CA ILE A 78 -1.81 -1.78 13.79
C ILE A 78 -1.24 -2.70 12.71
N ASN A 79 -0.52 -3.73 13.13
CA ASN A 79 -0.18 -4.83 12.23
C ASN A 79 -1.44 -5.58 11.79
N PRO A 80 -1.41 -6.25 10.62
CA PRO A 80 -2.51 -7.10 10.18
C PRO A 80 -2.95 -8.10 11.25
N LEU A 81 -4.26 -8.18 11.46
CA LEU A 81 -4.88 -9.17 12.33
C LEU A 81 -5.59 -10.20 11.46
N HIS A 82 -5.03 -11.41 11.41
CA HIS A 82 -5.63 -12.55 10.72
C HIS A 82 -6.42 -13.39 11.72
N THR A 83 -7.67 -13.71 11.37
CA THR A 83 -8.53 -14.56 12.18
C THR A 83 -9.20 -15.60 11.31
N MET A 84 -9.28 -16.83 11.81
CA MET A 84 -10.04 -17.88 11.15
C MET A 84 -11.53 -17.68 11.45
N LEU A 85 -12.36 -17.72 10.41
CA LEU A 85 -13.81 -17.82 10.53
C LEU A 85 -14.23 -19.29 10.67
N ARG A 86 -13.49 -20.19 9.99
CA ARG A 86 -13.66 -21.65 10.02
C ARG A 86 -12.30 -22.31 9.84
N THR A 87 -12.09 -23.44 10.50
CA THR A 87 -10.84 -24.18 10.48
C THR A 87 -11.08 -25.64 10.11
N GLY A 88 -10.01 -26.33 9.71
CA GLY A 88 -10.07 -27.78 9.50
C GLY A 88 -10.42 -28.57 10.78
N THR A 89 -10.16 -27.99 11.97
CA THR A 89 -10.53 -28.62 13.24
C THR A 89 -12.03 -28.66 13.47
N ASP A 90 -12.78 -27.68 12.94
CA ASP A 90 -14.25 -27.71 12.97
C ASP A 90 -14.74 -28.95 12.21
N ALA A 91 -14.27 -29.12 10.97
CA ALA A 91 -14.60 -30.27 10.13
C ALA A 91 -14.18 -31.61 10.76
N TYR A 92 -12.98 -31.69 11.33
CA TYR A 92 -12.52 -32.89 12.02
C TYR A 92 -13.39 -33.26 13.23
N SER A 93 -13.89 -32.26 13.96
CA SER A 93 -14.81 -32.46 15.08
C SER A 93 -16.24 -32.83 14.66
N GLY A 94 -16.51 -32.92 13.34
CA GLY A 94 -17.82 -33.23 12.76
C GLY A 94 -18.69 -32.00 12.49
N VAL A 95 -18.22 -30.80 12.81
CA VAL A 95 -18.89 -29.53 12.51
C VAL A 95 -18.56 -29.12 11.07
N LEU A 96 -19.56 -28.85 10.23
CA LEU A 96 -19.36 -28.50 8.80
C LEU A 96 -18.76 -29.63 7.92
N ASP A 97 -18.89 -30.90 8.33
CA ASP A 97 -18.44 -32.07 7.52
C ASP A 97 -19.57 -32.70 6.69
N HIS A 98 -20.60 -31.91 6.35
CA HIS A 98 -21.72 -32.42 5.59
C HIS A 98 -21.29 -32.72 4.15
N ARG A 99 -21.43 -33.98 3.72
CA ARG A 99 -21.10 -34.50 2.38
C ARG A 99 -19.60 -34.67 2.10
N GLY A 100 -18.75 -34.61 3.12
CA GLY A 100 -17.30 -34.84 2.98
C GLY A 100 -16.55 -33.73 2.24
N ILE A 101 -17.16 -32.56 2.08
CA ILE A 101 -16.51 -31.35 1.54
C ILE A 101 -16.21 -30.44 2.72
N ARG A 102 -14.93 -30.16 2.95
CA ARG A 102 -14.43 -29.41 4.11
C ARG A 102 -13.78 -28.12 3.65
N ALA A 103 -13.96 -27.05 4.42
CA ALA A 103 -13.42 -25.72 4.11
C ALA A 103 -12.80 -25.08 5.37
N ALA A 104 -11.84 -24.20 5.14
CA ALA A 104 -11.34 -23.26 6.13
C ALA A 104 -11.42 -21.86 5.50
N ASP A 105 -11.98 -20.93 6.25
CA ASP A 105 -12.22 -19.55 5.81
C ASP A 105 -11.63 -18.60 6.85
N ASP A 106 -11.19 -17.44 6.41
CA ASP A 106 -10.52 -16.46 7.24
C ASP A 106 -10.91 -15.02 6.91
N MET A 107 -10.48 -14.11 7.79
CA MET A 107 -10.65 -12.67 7.69
C MET A 107 -9.35 -11.98 8.08
N VAL A 108 -9.05 -10.86 7.43
CA VAL A 108 -7.97 -9.96 7.83
C VAL A 108 -8.54 -8.57 8.12
N VAL A 109 -8.18 -8.02 9.28
CA VAL A 109 -8.41 -6.61 9.61
C VAL A 109 -7.06 -5.90 9.59
N MET A 110 -6.92 -4.89 8.73
CA MET A 110 -5.67 -4.16 8.60
C MET A 110 -5.89 -2.71 8.13
N PRO A 111 -5.06 -1.76 8.59
CA PRO A 111 -4.87 -0.50 7.89
C PRO A 111 -4.31 -0.76 6.48
N LEU A 112 -4.70 0.02 5.48
CA LEU A 112 -4.10 -0.10 4.14
C LEU A 112 -2.60 0.29 4.14
N GLN A 113 -2.17 1.06 5.14
CA GLN A 113 -0.79 1.50 5.34
C GLN A 113 -0.04 0.67 6.41
N CYS A 114 -0.28 -0.65 6.44
CA CYS A 114 0.25 -1.54 7.49
C CYS A 114 1.53 -2.31 7.11
N GLY A 115 1.93 -2.34 5.85
CA GLY A 115 3.03 -3.18 5.36
C GLY A 115 3.53 -2.74 3.99
N THR A 116 3.95 -3.68 3.13
CA THR A 116 4.28 -3.38 1.73
C THR A 116 3.05 -2.81 1.02
N GLN A 117 3.12 -1.57 0.54
CA GLN A 117 1.92 -0.81 0.15
C GLN A 117 2.18 0.11 -1.05
N TRP A 118 1.06 0.59 -1.63
CA TRP A 118 1.00 1.78 -2.46
C TRP A 118 0.11 2.81 -1.77
N ASP A 119 0.59 4.04 -1.65
CA ASP A 119 -0.22 5.17 -1.20
C ASP A 119 -0.84 5.84 -2.41
N GLY A 120 -2.17 5.84 -2.49
CA GLY A 120 -2.89 6.56 -3.53
C GLY A 120 -2.71 8.08 -3.40
N LEU A 121 -2.95 8.82 -4.48
CA LEU A 121 -2.72 10.28 -4.52
C LEU A 121 -3.49 11.03 -3.40
N GLY A 122 -4.68 10.57 -3.04
CA GLY A 122 -5.46 11.13 -1.92
C GLY A 122 -4.92 10.83 -0.51
N HIS A 123 -3.81 10.11 -0.36
CA HIS A 123 -3.26 9.77 0.97
C HIS A 123 -2.70 11.01 1.70
N VAL A 124 -2.09 11.93 0.97
CA VAL A 124 -1.50 13.16 1.49
C VAL A 124 -1.80 14.30 0.52
N PHE A 125 -2.35 15.38 1.04
CA PHE A 125 -2.75 16.55 0.25
C PHE A 125 -2.28 17.84 0.94
N TYR A 126 -2.16 18.91 0.17
CA TYR A 126 -1.73 20.22 0.67
C TYR A 126 -2.83 21.25 0.47
N GLU A 127 -3.27 21.91 1.54
CA GLU A 127 -4.39 22.87 1.50
C GLU A 127 -5.64 22.23 0.84
N ASN A 128 -6.13 22.80 -0.26
CA ASN A 128 -7.32 22.37 -0.99
C ASN A 128 -6.98 21.47 -2.20
N SER A 129 -5.79 20.88 -2.19
CA SER A 129 -5.15 20.30 -3.37
C SER A 129 -4.66 18.90 -3.07
N MET A 130 -5.33 17.89 -3.67
CA MET A 130 -4.90 16.49 -3.70
C MET A 130 -3.97 16.21 -4.89
#